data_AF-F3AD78-F1
#
_entry.id   AF-F3AD78-F1
#
_cell.length_a   1.000
_cell.length_b   1.000
_cell.length_c   1.000
_cell.angle_alpha   90.00
_cell.angle_beta   90.00
_cell.angle_gamma   90.00
#
_symmetry.space_group_name_H-M   'P 1'
#
loop_
_entity.id
_entity.type
_entity.pdbx_description
1 polymer ?
#
loop_
_entity_poly.entity_id
_entity_poly.type
_entity_poly.pdbx_seq_one_letter_code
_entity_poly.pdbx_strand_id
1 'polypeptide(L)'
;MYDEKSAGKNLFNGCRYFLIIGGVSAMVTSAMNFVMIGQEEFAPILEQTLQQVGISKTTFQISIVLTAIQSVINVVTGIIGVANSKKIEKASLCYICGIVLIVFALICNAYSAFSGAFSIFSVIFSLILPLLYFWGALKNRQALQEEQGIVVK
;
A
#
# COMPACT_ATOMS: atom_id res chain seq x y z
N MET A 1 32.03 10.03 1.63
CA MET A 1 31.82 8.62 2.06
C MET A 1 30.37 8.39 2.53
N TYR A 2 29.34 8.87 1.83
CA TYR A 2 27.93 8.74 2.25
C TYR A 2 27.12 7.68 1.46
N ASP A 3 27.74 7.00 0.50
CA ASP A 3 27.00 6.12 -0.42
C ASP A 3 26.83 4.68 0.12
N GLU A 4 27.67 4.22 1.05
CA GLU A 4 27.76 2.80 1.39
C GLU A 4 26.95 2.38 2.63
N LYS A 5 26.38 3.33 3.40
CA LYS A 5 25.80 3.05 4.72
C LYS A 5 24.28 2.88 4.78
N SER A 6 23.59 2.73 3.66
CA SER A 6 22.16 2.37 3.68
C SER A 6 22.00 0.87 3.42
N ALA A 7 22.04 0.06 4.47
CA ALA A 7 21.93 -1.40 4.39
C ALA A 7 20.63 -1.92 3.74
N GLY A 8 19.59 -1.09 3.64
CA GLY A 8 18.31 -1.41 2.97
C GLY A 8 18.21 -1.01 1.49
N LYS A 9 19.26 -0.42 0.87
CA LYS A 9 19.19 0.31 -0.41
C LYS A 9 18.50 -0.47 -1.54
N ASN A 10 18.88 -1.73 -1.76
CA ASN A 10 18.43 -2.47 -2.93
C ASN A 10 16.99 -2.97 -2.80
N LEU A 11 16.57 -3.38 -1.59
CA LEU A 11 15.22 -3.86 -1.32
C LEU A 11 14.19 -2.72 -1.28
N PHE A 12 14.59 -1.59 -0.68
CA PHE A 12 13.78 -0.38 -0.61
C PHE A 12 13.67 0.33 -1.98
N ASN A 13 14.66 0.16 -2.87
CA ASN A 13 14.66 0.74 -4.20
C ASN A 13 13.57 0.21 -5.13
N GLY A 14 13.38 -1.11 -5.21
CA GLY A 14 12.32 -1.67 -6.05
C GLY A 14 10.93 -1.37 -5.50
N CYS A 15 10.72 -1.59 -4.20
CA CYS A 15 9.41 -1.53 -3.57
C CYS A 15 8.70 -0.18 -3.75
N ARG A 16 9.42 0.95 -3.60
CA ARG A 16 8.80 2.28 -3.77
C ARG A 16 8.30 2.58 -5.17
N TYR A 17 8.95 2.06 -6.22
CA TYR A 17 8.46 2.24 -7.59
C TYR A 17 7.21 1.39 -7.83
N PHE A 18 7.17 0.17 -7.28
CA PHE A 18 5.96 -0.64 -7.27
C PHE A 18 4.80 0.04 -6.53
N LEU A 19 5.05 0.74 -5.43
CA LEU A 19 4.02 1.52 -4.73
C LEU A 19 3.48 2.67 -5.59
N ILE A 20 4.33 3.40 -6.32
CA ILE A 20 3.87 4.48 -7.21
C ILE A 20 3.05 3.90 -8.36
N ILE A 21 3.59 2.92 -9.09
CA ILE A 21 2.94 2.34 -10.27
C ILE A 21 1.64 1.64 -9.87
N GLY A 22 1.67 0.83 -8.82
CA GLY A 22 0.50 0.13 -8.29
C GLY A 22 -0.54 1.08 -7.68
N GLY A 23 -0.10 2.18 -7.08
CA GLY A 23 -0.98 3.24 -6.60
C GLY A 23 -1.70 3.94 -7.75
N VAL A 24 -0.99 4.34 -8.80
CA VAL A 24 -1.60 4.98 -9.98
C VAL A 24 -2.56 4.03 -10.69
N SER A 25 -2.21 2.75 -10.88
CA SER A 25 -3.12 1.79 -11.52
C SER A 25 -4.38 1.55 -10.69
N ALA A 26 -4.26 1.41 -9.37
CA ALA A 26 -5.41 1.29 -8.47
C ALA A 26 -6.31 2.54 -8.50
N MET A 27 -5.71 3.72 -8.63
CA MET A 27 -6.45 4.99 -8.75
C MET A 27 -7.28 5.04 -10.03
N VAL A 28 -6.70 4.65 -11.17
CA VAL A 28 -7.41 4.57 -12.46
C VAL A 28 -8.55 3.56 -12.40
N THR A 29 -8.30 2.36 -11.88
CA THR A 29 -9.32 1.33 -11.71
C THR A 29 -10.46 1.78 -10.79
N SER A 30 -10.14 2.44 -9.68
CA SER A 30 -11.15 2.98 -8.76
C SER A 30 -12.00 4.06 -9.44
N ALA A 31 -11.37 4.98 -10.18
CA ALA A 31 -12.08 6.02 -10.93
C ALA A 31 -13.01 5.45 -12.01
N MET A 32 -12.55 4.45 -12.77
CA MET A 32 -13.38 3.76 -13.76
C MET A 32 -14.59 3.08 -13.10
N ASN A 33 -14.37 2.32 -12.02
CA ASN A 33 -15.46 1.66 -11.30
C ASN A 33 -16.45 2.67 -10.72
N PHE A 34 -15.97 3.82 -10.24
CA PHE A 34 -16.82 4.91 -9.75
C PHE A 34 -17.71 5.51 -10.86
N VAL A 35 -17.18 5.67 -12.08
CA VAL A 35 -17.98 6.12 -13.23
C VAL A 35 -19.02 5.05 -13.61
N MET A 36 -18.63 3.78 -13.65
CA MET A 36 -19.53 2.68 -14.01
C MET A 36 -20.75 2.56 -13.09
N ILE A 37 -20.59 2.75 -11.78
CA ILE A 37 -21.73 2.69 -10.83
C ILE A 37 -22.68 3.89 -10.97
N GLY A 38 -22.24 4.99 -11.58
CA GLY A 38 -23.05 6.20 -11.78
C GLY A 38 -23.88 6.20 -13.06
N GLN A 39 -23.74 5.18 -13.91
CA GLN A 39 -24.43 5.09 -15.19
C GLN A 39 -25.48 3.97 -15.17
N GLU A 40 -26.75 4.33 -15.38
CA GLU A 40 -27.90 3.40 -15.29
C GLU A 40 -27.83 2.27 -16.33
N GLU A 41 -27.24 2.53 -17.49
CA GLU A 41 -27.07 1.53 -18.56
C GLU A 41 -26.21 0.34 -18.12
N PHE A 42 -25.26 0.56 -17.20
CA PHE A 42 -24.37 -0.49 -16.69
C PHE A 42 -24.92 -1.21 -15.46
N ALA A 43 -26.02 -0.73 -14.87
CA ALA A 43 -26.64 -1.35 -13.70
C ALA A 43 -26.96 -2.85 -13.86
N PRO A 44 -27.62 -3.32 -14.95
CA PRO A 44 -27.95 -4.73 -15.10
C PRO A 44 -26.70 -5.61 -15.23
N ILE A 45 -25.68 -5.13 -15.94
CA ILE A 45 -24.40 -5.84 -16.14
C ILE A 45 -23.65 -5.94 -14.81
N LEU A 46 -23.63 -4.85 -14.04
CA LEU A 46 -23.02 -4.82 -12.72
C LEU A 46 -23.72 -5.77 -11.75
N GLU A 47 -25.05 -5.74 -11.67
CA GLU A 47 -25.81 -6.63 -10.78
C GLU A 47 -25.58 -8.10 -11.11
N GLN A 48 -25.62 -8.46 -12.40
CA GLN A 48 -25.30 -9.81 -12.84
C GLN A 48 -23.87 -10.22 -12.48
N THR A 49 -22.90 -9.33 -12.69
CA THR A 49 -21.49 -9.60 -12.37
C THR A 49 -21.30 -9.81 -10.86
N LEU A 50 -21.88 -8.92 -10.05
CA LEU A 50 -21.80 -8.98 -8.59
C LEU A 50 -22.46 -10.25 -8.03
N GLN A 51 -23.58 -10.69 -8.60
CA GLN A 51 -24.20 -11.97 -8.25
C GLN A 51 -23.29 -13.17 -8.60
N GLN A 52 -22.62 -13.14 -9.75
CA GLN A 52 -21.70 -14.20 -10.18
C GLN A 52 -20.49 -14.34 -9.25
N VAL A 53 -19.92 -13.23 -8.77
CA VAL A 53 -18.83 -13.25 -7.78
C VAL A 53 -19.29 -13.34 -6.33
N GLY A 54 -20.61 -13.36 -6.08
CA GLY A 54 -21.18 -13.48 -4.73
C GLY A 54 -20.94 -12.26 -3.83
N ILE A 55 -20.73 -11.08 -4.43
CA ILE A 55 -20.42 -9.84 -3.71
C ILE A 55 -21.64 -8.91 -3.74
N SER A 56 -21.97 -8.27 -2.61
CA SER A 56 -23.07 -7.29 -2.59
C SER A 56 -22.68 -5.96 -3.24
N LYS A 57 -23.66 -5.21 -3.76
CA LYS A 57 -23.47 -3.85 -4.29
C LYS A 57 -22.82 -2.91 -3.27
N THR A 58 -23.24 -2.99 -2.01
CA THR A 58 -22.66 -2.20 -0.91
C THR A 58 -21.19 -2.55 -0.68
N THR A 59 -20.85 -3.85 -0.70
CA THR A 59 -19.46 -4.32 -0.58
C THR A 59 -18.59 -3.80 -1.71
N PHE A 60 -19.10 -3.82 -2.94
CA PHE A 60 -18.40 -3.28 -4.09
C PHE A 60 -18.15 -1.78 -3.96
N GLN A 61 -19.15 -0.98 -3.58
CA GLN A 61 -19.01 0.46 -3.36
C GLN A 61 -17.97 0.81 -2.29
N ILE A 62 -18.00 0.10 -1.15
CA ILE A 62 -17.01 0.30 -0.09
C ILE A 62 -15.60 -0.09 -0.58
N SER A 63 -15.48 -1.16 -1.38
CA SER A 63 -14.20 -1.60 -1.94
C SER A 63 -13.58 -0.57 -2.89
N ILE A 64 -14.40 0.16 -3.66
CA ILE A 64 -13.96 1.28 -4.50
C ILE A 64 -13.33 2.38 -3.64
N VAL A 65 -13.99 2.76 -2.53
CA VAL A 65 -13.50 3.79 -1.60
C VAL A 65 -12.22 3.35 -0.91
N LEU A 66 -12.16 2.12 -0.38
CA LEU A 66 -10.96 1.59 0.25
C LEU A 66 -9.78 1.53 -0.73
N THR A 67 -10.03 1.13 -1.98
CA THR A 67 -9.02 1.11 -3.04
C THR A 67 -8.55 2.52 -3.39
N ALA A 68 -9.45 3.51 -3.44
CA ALA A 68 -9.10 4.90 -3.66
C ALA A 68 -8.16 5.41 -2.55
N ILE A 69 -8.48 5.16 -1.28
CA ILE A 69 -7.65 5.58 -0.15
C ILE A 69 -6.29 4.86 -0.19
N GLN A 70 -6.27 3.54 -0.41
CA GLN A 70 -5.03 2.77 -0.55
C GLN A 70 -4.16 3.31 -1.68
N SER A 71 -4.77 3.72 -2.80
CA SER A 71 -4.06 4.28 -3.95
C SER A 71 -3.33 5.58 -3.58
N VAL A 72 -3.98 6.47 -2.83
CA VAL A 72 -3.39 7.72 -2.35
C VAL A 72 -2.24 7.42 -1.39
N ILE A 73 -2.44 6.52 -0.43
CA ILE A 73 -1.39 6.10 0.53
C ILE A 73 -0.18 5.52 -0.23
N ASN A 74 -0.41 4.68 -1.24
CA ASN A 74 0.64 4.05 -2.04
C ASN A 74 1.46 5.08 -2.82
N VAL A 75 0.79 6.02 -3.52
CA VAL A 75 1.46 7.07 -4.29
C VAL A 75 2.25 7.99 -3.37
N VAL A 76 1.64 8.49 -2.28
CA VAL A 76 2.30 9.39 -1.32
C VAL A 76 3.50 8.70 -0.67
N THR A 77 3.33 7.48 -0.18
CA THR A 77 4.40 6.70 0.46
C THR A 77 5.53 6.36 -0.52
N GLY A 78 5.17 6.05 -1.77
CA GLY A 78 6.11 5.81 -2.85
C GLY A 78 6.95 7.05 -3.16
N ILE A 79 6.32 8.21 -3.33
CA ILE A 79 7.00 9.49 -3.59
C ILE A 79 7.91 9.88 -2.41
N ILE A 80 7.40 9.79 -1.16
CA ILE A 80 8.20 10.04 0.05
C ILE A 80 9.39 9.08 0.09
N GLY A 81 9.18 7.80 -0.24
CA GLY A 81 10.21 6.80 -0.32
C GLY A 81 11.29 7.13 -1.36
N VAL A 82 10.91 7.63 -2.54
CA VAL A 82 11.88 8.07 -3.57
C VAL A 82 12.68 9.27 -3.07
N ALA A 83 11.98 10.31 -2.61
CA ALA A 83 12.57 11.59 -2.21
C ALA A 83 13.53 11.46 -1.01
N ASN A 84 13.25 10.53 -0.09
CA ASN A 84 14.01 10.36 1.14
C ASN A 84 14.90 9.11 1.16
N SER A 85 14.94 8.32 0.09
CA SER A 85 15.74 7.08 -0.01
C SER A 85 17.23 7.25 0.28
N LYS A 86 17.78 8.45 0.02
CA LYS A 86 19.19 8.79 0.23
C LYS A 86 19.45 9.58 1.52
N LYS A 87 18.40 9.95 2.26
CA LYS A 87 18.48 10.84 3.43
C LYS A 87 18.21 10.03 4.70
N ILE A 88 19.27 9.54 5.33
CA ILE A 88 19.17 8.69 6.53
C ILE A 88 18.46 9.45 7.68
N GLU A 89 18.65 10.77 7.80
CA GLU A 89 17.93 11.63 8.76
C GLU A 89 16.39 11.58 8.64
N LYS A 90 15.87 11.24 7.45
CA LYS A 90 14.43 11.13 7.18
C LYS A 90 13.94 9.69 7.22
N ALA A 91 14.76 8.74 7.67
CA ALA A 91 14.39 7.33 7.77
C ALA A 91 13.19 7.09 8.69
N SER A 92 13.02 7.89 9.76
CA SER A 92 11.86 7.82 10.64
C SER A 92 10.54 8.11 9.92
N LEU A 93 10.52 9.01 8.94
CA LEU A 93 9.33 9.30 8.14
C LEU A 93 8.95 8.11 7.26
N CYS A 94 9.93 7.52 6.55
CA CYS A 94 9.71 6.31 5.75
C CYS A 94 9.25 5.14 6.63
N TYR A 95 9.81 5.00 7.84
CA TYR A 95 9.38 3.97 8.78
C TYR A 95 7.90 4.10 9.16
N ILE A 96 7.45 5.32 9.47
CA ILE A 96 6.04 5.59 9.78
C ILE A 96 5.15 5.30 8.57
N CYS A 97 5.57 5.69 7.35
CA CYS A 97 4.80 5.39 6.14
C CYS A 97 4.65 3.87 5.91
N GLY A 98 5.69 3.08 6.24
CA GLY A 98 5.63 1.63 6.20
C GLY A 98 4.60 1.05 7.18
N ILE A 99 4.51 1.60 8.39
CA ILE A 99 3.47 1.21 9.35
C ILE A 99 2.08 1.52 8.80
N VAL A 100 1.88 2.72 8.23
CA VAL A 100 0.60 3.12 7.65
C VAL A 100 0.17 2.15 6.54
N LEU A 101 1.09 1.73 5.66
CA LEU A 101 0.81 0.73 4.63
C LEU A 101 0.36 -0.61 5.22
N ILE A 102 1.05 -1.10 6.25
CA ILE A 102 0.71 -2.38 6.90
C ILE A 102 -0.68 -2.28 7.55
N VAL A 103 -0.92 -1.23 8.33
CA VAL A 103 -2.21 -1.02 9.01
C VAL A 103 -3.35 -0.94 8.01
N PHE A 104 -3.18 -0.18 6.93
CA PHE A 104 -4.24 -0.05 5.93
C PHE A 104 -4.49 -1.37 5.17
N ALA A 105 -3.45 -2.12 4.84
CA ALA A 105 -3.59 -3.45 4.26
C ALA A 105 -4.36 -4.40 5.19
N LEU A 106 -4.10 -4.34 6.51
CA LEU A 106 -4.85 -5.13 7.49
C LEU A 106 -6.33 -4.71 7.59
N ILE A 107 -6.62 -3.40 7.51
CA ILE A 107 -8.01 -2.90 7.46
C ILE A 107 -8.75 -3.45 6.24
N CYS A 108 -8.12 -3.39 5.05
CA CYS A 108 -8.70 -3.94 3.82
C CYS A 108 -8.96 -5.45 3.95
N ASN A 109 -7.99 -6.21 4.47
CA ASN A 109 -8.13 -7.65 4.66
C ASN A 109 -9.21 -8.01 5.71
N ALA A 110 -9.32 -7.25 6.80
CA ALA A 110 -10.37 -7.41 7.79
C ALA A 110 -11.75 -7.15 7.15
N TYR A 111 -11.87 -6.09 6.35
CA TYR A 111 -13.10 -5.82 5.62
C TYR A 111 -13.48 -6.97 4.68
N SER A 112 -12.52 -7.49 3.90
CA SER A 112 -12.73 -8.66 3.03
C SER A 112 -13.17 -9.91 3.81
N ALA A 113 -12.73 -10.09 5.05
CA ALA A 113 -13.19 -11.16 5.94
C ALA A 113 -14.65 -11.00 6.35
N PHE A 114 -15.07 -9.79 6.73
CA PHE A 114 -16.47 -9.53 7.04
C PHE A 114 -17.39 -9.64 5.83
N SER A 115 -16.88 -9.34 4.63
CA SER A 115 -17.68 -9.38 3.40
C SER A 115 -17.74 -10.76 2.73
N GLY A 116 -17.16 -11.80 3.33
CA GLY A 116 -17.12 -13.16 2.78
C GLY A 116 -16.15 -13.35 1.59
N ALA A 117 -15.33 -12.35 1.28
CA ALA A 117 -14.39 -12.34 0.15
C ALA A 117 -12.93 -12.62 0.58
N PHE A 118 -12.73 -13.24 1.73
CA PHE A 118 -11.40 -13.45 2.31
C PHE A 118 -10.65 -14.60 1.66
N SER A 119 -9.37 -14.35 1.39
CA SER A 119 -8.43 -15.34 0.93
C SER A 119 -7.09 -15.11 1.60
N ILE A 120 -6.54 -16.17 2.20
CA ILE A 120 -5.23 -16.13 2.83
C ILE A 120 -4.13 -15.76 1.82
N PHE A 121 -4.29 -16.17 0.56
CA PHE A 121 -3.37 -15.78 -0.50
C PHE A 121 -3.42 -14.27 -0.75
N SER A 122 -4.62 -13.67 -0.79
CA SER A 122 -4.78 -12.22 -0.95
C SER A 122 -4.12 -11.45 0.19
N VAL A 123 -4.24 -11.94 1.43
CA VAL A 123 -3.55 -11.34 2.59
C VAL A 123 -2.05 -11.33 2.39
N ILE A 124 -1.46 -12.48 2.04
CA ILE A 124 -0.02 -12.62 1.82
C ILE A 124 0.44 -11.65 0.72
N PHE A 125 -0.21 -11.69 -0.46
CA PHE A 125 0.16 -10.83 -1.57
C PHE A 125 0.02 -9.33 -1.25
N SER A 126 -1.01 -8.94 -0.50
CA SER A 126 -1.23 -7.55 -0.11
C SER A 126 -0.19 -7.02 0.88
N LEU A 127 0.40 -7.89 1.71
CA LEU A 127 1.35 -7.50 2.76
C LEU A 127 2.81 -7.56 2.35
N ILE A 128 3.16 -8.31 1.29
CA ILE A 128 4.56 -8.41 0.82
C ILE A 128 5.16 -7.02 0.59
N LEU A 129 4.52 -6.16 -0.19
CA LEU A 129 5.05 -4.82 -0.47
C LEU A 129 5.14 -3.93 0.79
N PRO A 130 4.08 -3.78 1.62
CA PRO A 130 4.16 -3.07 2.88
C PRO A 130 5.30 -3.54 3.80
N LEU A 131 5.46 -4.86 3.97
CA LEU A 131 6.49 -5.44 4.82
C LEU A 131 7.90 -5.21 4.26
N LEU A 132 8.08 -5.35 2.94
CA LEU A 132 9.35 -5.04 2.29
C LEU A 132 9.72 -3.55 2.43
N TYR A 133 8.76 -2.65 2.24
CA TYR A 133 8.95 -1.22 2.42
C TYR A 133 9.34 -0.90 3.87
N PHE A 134 8.57 -1.43 4.83
CA PHE A 134 8.80 -1.24 6.26
C PHE A 134 10.18 -1.76 6.68
N TRP A 135 10.57 -2.96 6.25
CA TRP A 135 11.85 -3.55 6.62
C TRP A 135 13.04 -2.76 6.03
N GLY A 136 12.91 -2.30 4.78
CA GLY A 136 13.90 -1.40 4.18
C GLY A 136 14.05 -0.08 4.96
N ALA A 137 12.94 0.51 5.38
CA ALA A 137 12.94 1.73 6.18
C ALA A 137 13.48 1.52 7.60
N LEU A 138 13.17 0.39 8.24
CA LEU A 138 13.67 0.02 9.56
C LEU A 138 15.20 -0.09 9.57
N LYS A 139 15.80 -0.77 8.59
CA LYS A 139 17.26 -0.86 8.46
C LYS A 139 17.92 0.50 8.31
N ASN A 140 17.33 1.38 7.50
CA ASN A 140 17.85 2.75 7.36
C ASN A 140 17.74 3.55 8.66
N ARG A 141 16.70 3.32 9.47
CA ARG A 141 16.56 3.96 10.79
C ARG A 141 17.58 3.44 11.80
N GLN A 142 17.84 2.13 11.82
CA GLN A 142 18.85 1.53 12.68
C GLN A 142 20.25 2.09 12.36
N ALA A 143 20.59 2.21 11.08
CA ALA A 143 21.86 2.83 10.65
C ALA A 143 22.01 4.29 11.11
N LEU A 144 20.91 5.07 11.14
CA LEU A 144 20.91 6.43 11.70
C LEU A 144 21.23 6.42 13.20
N GLN A 145 20.60 5.52 13.95
CA GLN A 145 20.76 5.42 15.40
C GLN A 145 22.19 5.02 15.78
N GLU A 146 22.80 4.11 15.02
CA GLU A 146 24.21 3.73 15.16
C GLU A 146 25.17 4.89 14.88
N GLU A 147 24.93 5.71 13.85
CA GLU A 147 25.73 6.93 13.59
C GLU A 147 25.66 7.95 14.71
N GLN A 148 24.51 8.08 15.36
CA GLN A 148 24.30 9.04 16.44
C GLN A 148 24.78 8.52 17.80
N GLY A 149 25.35 7.31 17.88
CA GLY A 149 25.73 6.67 19.14
C GLY A 149 24.56 6.29 20.04
N ILE A 150 23.33 6.38 19.52
CA ILE A 150 22.09 6.00 20.23
C ILE A 150 21.87 4.51 19.98
N VAL A 151 22.71 3.66 20.54
CA VAL A 151 22.50 2.22 20.50
C VAL A 151 21.53 1.86 21.62
N VAL A 152 20.23 1.83 21.33
CA VAL A 152 19.28 1.12 22.19
C VAL A 152 19.47 -0.36 21.91
N LYS A 153 20.17 -1.05 22.81
CA LYS A 153 20.26 -2.51 22.86
C LYS A 153 18.89 -3.14 23.02
#